data_AF-A0A7S0SFS2-F1
#
_entry.id   AF-A0A7S0SFS2-F1
#
_cell.length_a   1.000
_cell.length_b   1.000
_cell.length_c   1.000
_cell.angle_alpha   90.00
_cell.angle_beta   90.00
_cell.angle_gamma   90.00
#
_symmetry.space_group_name_H-M   'P 1'
#
loop_
_entity.id
_entity.type
_entity.pdbx_description
1 polymer ?
#
loop_
_entity_poly.entity_id
_entity_poly.type
_entity_poly.pdbx_seq_one_letter_code
_entity_poly.pdbx_strand_id
1 'polypeptide(L)'
;MPGRPGPVSRTVADTAANDGVDFKVYVYDLPARFHTQLAREQRRCISDQYGTEIRIHETLLASPMRTLDPTQAEFFFVPIYPECYLFRANQQHGKEGLAMTNRWYLEALSIVTAAHPWWNRTQGRDHFFVFAGARGPHIFKDWKRSIKKSVFLTPEGDRSLSEQFNTWKDVVIPGLEPDAQFTSGSLRATDPDAPRDIFAYFRGTIVNKGGKSYSRGIRIAMEQELRGVSDVVFTEEIPACGRDCYRRELRRSQFCLCPRGWSPWTLRAYQAMMVGCVPVIIADEIELPYENVL
;
A
#
# COMPACT_ATOMS: atom_id res chain seq x y z
N MET A 1 -43.13 -36.47 -28.34
CA MET A 1 -41.94 -36.09 -29.15
C MET A 1 -41.42 -34.76 -28.63
N PRO A 2 -40.45 -34.73 -27.71
CA PRO A 2 -39.83 -33.51 -27.23
C PRO A 2 -38.71 -33.07 -28.19
N GLY A 3 -38.79 -31.82 -28.67
CA GLY A 3 -37.75 -31.20 -29.49
C GLY A 3 -36.49 -30.90 -28.68
N ARG A 4 -35.33 -31.20 -29.26
CA ARG A 4 -33.99 -30.99 -28.66
C ARG A 4 -33.69 -29.50 -28.44
N PRO A 5 -33.08 -29.10 -27.31
CA PRO A 5 -32.45 -27.78 -27.19
C PRO A 5 -31.17 -27.75 -28.04
N GLY A 6 -31.03 -26.73 -28.88
CA GLY A 6 -29.81 -26.43 -29.61
C GLY A 6 -28.64 -26.05 -28.68
N PRO A 7 -27.39 -26.11 -29.15
CA PRO A 7 -26.22 -25.90 -28.32
C PRO A 7 -26.18 -24.46 -27.79
N VAL A 8 -26.12 -24.35 -26.47
CA VAL A 8 -25.79 -23.11 -25.77
C VAL A 8 -24.37 -22.74 -26.15
N SER A 9 -24.24 -21.73 -27.03
CA SER A 9 -22.96 -21.10 -27.32
C SER A 9 -22.44 -20.47 -26.03
N ARG A 10 -21.41 -21.10 -25.46
CA ARG A 10 -20.57 -20.51 -24.43
C ARG A 10 -19.70 -19.45 -25.10
N THR A 11 -20.18 -18.22 -25.16
CA THR A 11 -19.24 -17.10 -25.25
C THR A 11 -18.63 -16.90 -23.88
N VAL A 12 -17.35 -17.25 -23.83
CA VAL A 12 -16.38 -16.94 -22.79
C VAL A 12 -16.56 -15.48 -22.35
N ALA A 13 -16.52 -15.28 -21.04
CA ALA A 13 -16.59 -13.98 -20.39
C ALA A 13 -15.65 -12.96 -21.06
N ASP A 14 -16.28 -11.99 -21.72
CA ASP A 14 -15.65 -10.76 -22.15
C ASP A 14 -15.63 -9.82 -20.93
N THR A 15 -14.71 -10.06 -20.00
CA THR A 15 -14.48 -9.19 -18.83
C THR A 15 -13.10 -8.59 -18.91
N ALA A 16 -12.95 -7.64 -19.82
CA ALA A 16 -12.17 -6.42 -19.66
C ALA A 16 -12.46 -5.51 -20.86
N ALA A 17 -13.73 -5.07 -20.97
CA ALA A 17 -14.02 -3.90 -21.77
C ALA A 17 -13.23 -2.73 -21.15
N ASN A 18 -12.15 -2.32 -21.81
CA ASN A 18 -11.58 -1.00 -21.60
C ASN A 18 -12.64 0.00 -22.04
N ASP A 19 -13.24 0.71 -21.09
CA ASP A 19 -14.29 1.70 -21.33
C ASP A 19 -13.76 2.97 -22.03
N GLY A 20 -13.13 2.84 -23.21
CA GLY A 20 -12.74 4.00 -24.02
C GLY A 20 -11.79 4.98 -23.34
N VAL A 21 -10.89 4.49 -22.46
CA VAL A 21 -10.01 5.34 -21.65
C VAL A 21 -8.93 5.99 -22.53
N ASP A 22 -9.13 7.27 -22.87
CA ASP A 22 -8.17 8.15 -23.56
C ASP A 22 -7.05 8.65 -22.62
N PHE A 23 -7.11 8.31 -21.33
CA PHE A 23 -6.14 8.75 -20.33
C PHE A 23 -4.77 8.09 -20.51
N LYS A 24 -3.73 8.92 -20.54
CA LYS A 24 -2.33 8.55 -20.75
C LYS A 24 -1.41 9.05 -19.64
N VAL A 25 -0.47 8.17 -19.30
CA VAL A 25 0.60 8.42 -18.34
C VAL A 25 1.94 8.23 -19.03
N TYR A 26 2.78 9.25 -18.98
CA TYR A 26 4.19 9.11 -19.36
C TYR A 26 5.00 8.63 -18.16
N VAL A 27 5.85 7.62 -18.35
CA VAL A 27 6.76 7.14 -17.31
C VAL A 27 8.17 7.61 -17.64
N TYR A 28 8.79 8.39 -16.74
CA TYR A 28 10.16 8.87 -16.94
C TYR A 28 11.16 7.72 -17.05
N ASP A 29 12.05 7.81 -18.04
CA ASP A 29 13.19 6.89 -18.18
C ASP A 29 14.35 7.34 -17.29
N LEU A 30 14.32 6.93 -16.02
CA LEU A 30 15.39 7.20 -15.07
C LEU A 30 16.47 6.11 -15.11
N PRO A 31 17.72 6.43 -14.74
CA PRO A 31 18.74 5.40 -14.55
C PRO A 31 18.30 4.33 -13.54
N ALA A 32 18.51 3.05 -13.87
CA ALA A 32 18.06 1.90 -13.08
C ALA A 32 18.43 1.92 -11.60
N ARG A 33 19.53 2.61 -11.22
CA ARG A 33 19.97 2.84 -9.83
C ARG A 33 18.94 3.57 -8.97
N PHE A 34 17.95 4.23 -9.58
CA PHE A 34 16.84 4.88 -8.88
C PHE A 34 15.65 3.96 -8.59
N HIS A 35 15.62 2.78 -9.23
CA HIS A 35 14.49 1.84 -9.14
C HIS A 35 14.91 0.37 -9.30
N THR A 36 14.94 -0.14 -10.53
CA THR A 36 14.95 -1.58 -10.84
C THR A 36 16.25 -2.26 -10.42
N GLN A 37 17.37 -1.55 -10.38
CA GLN A 37 18.61 -2.07 -9.80
C GLN A 37 18.46 -2.32 -8.29
N LEU A 38 17.82 -1.41 -7.55
CA LEU A 38 17.59 -1.59 -6.11
C LEU A 38 16.73 -2.82 -5.84
N ALA A 39 15.66 -3.00 -6.61
CA ALA A 39 14.77 -4.16 -6.49
C ALA A 39 15.51 -5.50 -6.71
N ARG A 40 16.50 -5.53 -7.61
CA ARG A 40 17.34 -6.72 -7.86
C ARG A 40 18.35 -6.98 -6.75
N GLU A 41 18.93 -5.92 -6.19
CA GLU A 41 19.96 -6.01 -5.14
C GLU A 41 19.39 -6.23 -3.74
N GLN A 42 18.12 -5.86 -3.51
CA GLN A 42 17.51 -5.83 -2.19
C GLN A 42 16.21 -6.63 -2.15
N ARG A 43 16.30 -7.92 -1.77
CA ARG A 43 15.14 -8.83 -1.70
C ARG A 43 13.97 -8.27 -0.88
N ARG A 44 14.25 -7.52 0.20
CA ARG A 44 13.20 -6.94 1.04
C ARG A 44 12.26 -6.04 0.24
N CYS A 45 12.75 -5.36 -0.80
CA CYS A 45 11.95 -4.39 -1.55
C CYS A 45 10.79 -5.05 -2.30
N ILE A 46 10.89 -6.33 -2.63
CA ILE A 46 9.81 -7.09 -3.31
C ILE A 46 9.00 -7.97 -2.36
N SER A 47 9.44 -8.15 -1.10
CA SER A 47 8.83 -9.11 -0.17
C SER A 47 8.22 -8.49 1.09
N ASP A 48 8.29 -7.16 1.22
CA ASP A 48 7.72 -6.38 2.32
C ASP A 48 6.58 -5.49 1.79
N GLN A 49 5.75 -4.98 2.69
CA GLN A 49 4.60 -4.14 2.39
C GLN A 49 4.94 -2.87 1.57
N TYR A 50 6.19 -2.42 1.64
CA TYR A 50 6.69 -1.27 0.90
C TYR A 50 6.97 -1.56 -0.59
N GLY A 51 6.87 -2.82 -1.03
CA GLY A 51 7.02 -3.19 -2.43
C GLY A 51 5.95 -2.64 -3.37
N THR A 52 4.96 -1.90 -2.84
CA THR A 52 3.97 -1.17 -3.65
C THR A 52 4.63 -0.22 -4.66
N GLU A 53 5.77 0.41 -4.32
CA GLU A 53 6.51 1.27 -5.26
C GLU A 53 6.97 0.52 -6.52
N ILE A 54 7.32 -0.76 -6.37
CA ILE A 54 7.70 -1.64 -7.47
C ILE A 54 6.46 -2.08 -8.24
N ARG A 55 5.42 -2.52 -7.52
CA ARG A 55 4.21 -3.06 -8.15
C ARG A 55 3.47 -2.03 -8.98
N ILE A 56 3.39 -0.78 -8.51
CA ILE A 56 2.81 0.34 -9.28
C ILE A 56 3.64 0.59 -10.54
N HIS A 57 4.97 0.63 -10.42
CA HIS A 57 5.83 0.86 -11.58
C HIS A 57 5.67 -0.24 -12.64
N GLU A 58 5.74 -1.52 -12.25
CA GLU A 58 5.54 -2.63 -13.17
C GLU A 58 4.15 -2.62 -13.82
N THR A 59 3.10 -2.32 -13.03
CA THR A 59 1.72 -2.25 -13.53
C THR A 59 1.56 -1.13 -14.54
N LEU A 60 2.13 0.06 -14.28
CA LEU A 60 2.13 1.17 -15.23
C LEU A 60 2.92 0.83 -16.50
N LEU A 61 4.08 0.20 -16.39
CA LEU A 61 4.88 -0.20 -17.56
C LEU A 61 4.14 -1.15 -18.51
N ALA A 62 3.27 -1.99 -17.97
CA ALA A 62 2.45 -2.96 -18.71
C ALA A 62 1.04 -2.43 -19.05
N SER A 63 0.67 -1.24 -18.59
CA SER A 63 -0.70 -0.71 -18.72
C SER A 63 -0.94 -0.09 -20.11
N PRO A 64 -2.14 -0.24 -20.69
CA PRO A 64 -2.54 0.49 -21.91
C PRO A 64 -2.63 2.01 -21.71
N MET A 65 -2.64 2.48 -20.46
CA MET A 65 -2.55 3.90 -20.13
C MET A 65 -1.14 4.45 -20.33
N ARG A 66 -0.10 3.61 -20.42
CA ARG A 66 1.26 4.12 -20.64
C ARG A 66 1.41 4.66 -22.06
N THR A 67 1.96 5.86 -22.17
CA THR A 67 2.46 6.41 -23.43
C THR A 67 3.99 6.55 -23.41
N LEU A 68 4.61 6.41 -24.58
CA LEU A 68 6.02 6.75 -24.81
C LEU A 68 6.18 8.18 -25.36
N ASP A 69 5.08 8.79 -25.79
CA ASP A 69 5.04 10.18 -26.27
C ASP A 69 4.52 11.08 -25.14
N PRO A 70 5.39 11.89 -24.51
CA PRO A 70 4.98 12.75 -23.41
C PRO A 70 4.03 13.89 -23.83
N THR A 71 3.87 14.17 -25.13
CA THR A 71 2.89 15.16 -25.62
C THR A 71 1.45 14.69 -25.47
N GLN A 72 1.25 13.37 -25.39
CA GLN A 72 -0.06 12.74 -25.21
C GLN A 72 -0.40 12.52 -23.73
N ALA A 73 0.51 12.81 -22.80
CA ALA A 73 0.32 12.46 -21.39
C ALA A 73 -0.43 13.53 -20.59
N GLU A 74 -1.46 13.11 -19.87
CA GLU A 74 -2.13 13.93 -18.84
C GLU A 74 -1.35 13.94 -17.53
N PHE A 75 -0.69 12.84 -17.20
CA PHE A 75 0.12 12.70 -15.97
C PHE A 75 1.48 12.07 -16.23
N PHE A 76 2.41 12.37 -15.33
CA PHE A 76 3.80 11.94 -15.42
C PHE A 76 4.20 11.14 -14.18
N PHE A 77 4.52 9.86 -14.37
CA PHE A 77 5.03 9.03 -13.30
C PHE A 77 6.55 9.17 -13.19
N VAL A 78 7.03 9.42 -11.98
CA VAL A 78 8.47 9.46 -11.67
C VAL A 78 8.87 8.20 -10.88
N PRO A 79 9.52 7.20 -11.51
CA PRO A 79 9.76 5.90 -10.90
C PRO A 79 10.99 5.91 -9.98
N ILE A 80 10.85 6.44 -8.77
CA ILE A 80 11.89 6.40 -7.72
C ILE A 80 11.43 5.46 -6.61
N TYR A 81 12.32 4.61 -6.08
CA TYR A 81 12.04 3.65 -5.01
C TYR A 81 12.66 4.09 -3.66
N PRO A 82 12.10 5.12 -2.99
CA PRO A 82 12.73 5.70 -1.81
C PRO A 82 12.72 4.80 -0.59
N GLU A 83 11.70 3.96 -0.37
CA GLU A 83 11.66 3.05 0.78
C GLU A 83 12.76 1.98 0.63
N CYS A 84 12.89 1.41 -0.57
CA CYS A 84 13.97 0.47 -0.87
C CYS A 84 15.36 1.09 -0.67
N TYR A 85 15.59 2.32 -1.16
CA TYR A 85 16.88 3.00 -0.98
C TYR A 85 17.15 3.32 0.49
N LEU A 86 16.20 3.92 1.21
CA LEU A 86 16.37 4.30 2.61
C LEU A 86 16.69 3.07 3.46
N PHE A 87 16.03 1.95 3.20
CA PHE A 87 16.33 0.70 3.90
C PHE A 87 17.79 0.28 3.72
N ARG A 88 18.27 0.20 2.47
CA ARG A 88 19.68 -0.12 2.19
C ARG A 88 20.62 0.88 2.85
N ALA A 89 20.34 2.17 2.74
CA ALA A 89 21.18 3.23 3.30
C ALA A 89 21.25 3.16 4.84
N ASN A 90 20.13 2.88 5.50
CA ASN A 90 20.10 2.69 6.95
C ASN A 90 20.85 1.42 7.39
N GLN A 91 20.79 0.34 6.61
CA GLN A 91 21.56 -0.87 6.90
C GLN A 91 23.07 -0.63 6.81
N GLN A 92 23.51 0.13 5.80
CA GLN A 92 24.92 0.36 5.53
C GLN A 92 25.52 1.49 6.38
N HIS A 93 24.73 2.52 6.71
CA HIS A 93 25.22 3.78 7.27
C HIS A 93 24.42 4.29 8.48
N GLY A 94 23.47 3.50 9.00
CA GLY A 94 22.69 3.86 10.18
C GLY A 94 21.95 5.19 10.01
N LYS A 95 22.16 6.12 10.95
CA LYS A 95 21.45 7.42 10.97
C LYS A 95 21.75 8.30 9.75
N GLU A 96 22.88 8.12 9.08
CA GLU A 96 23.23 8.87 7.88
C GLU A 96 22.37 8.50 6.67
N GLY A 97 21.66 7.37 6.73
CA GLY A 97 20.82 6.88 5.64
C GLY A 97 19.79 7.89 5.15
N LEU A 98 19.22 8.71 6.05
CA LEU A 98 18.29 9.78 5.67
C LEU A 98 18.97 10.90 4.87
N ALA A 99 20.18 11.30 5.25
CA ALA A 99 20.93 12.33 4.53
C ALA A 99 21.39 11.83 3.15
N MET A 100 21.78 10.55 3.07
CA MET A 100 22.08 9.89 1.79
C MET A 100 20.86 9.80 0.89
N THR A 101 19.72 9.37 1.44
CA THR A 101 18.43 9.30 0.72
C THR A 101 18.05 10.67 0.18
N ASN A 102 18.28 11.74 0.93
CA ASN A 102 18.05 13.10 0.44
C ASN A 102 18.88 13.45 -0.79
N ARG A 103 20.21 13.24 -0.73
CA ARG A 103 21.08 13.54 -1.88
C ARG A 103 20.71 12.70 -3.10
N TRP A 104 20.46 11.42 -2.89
CA TRP A 104 20.11 10.49 -3.95
C TRP A 104 18.77 10.83 -4.60
N TYR A 105 17.74 11.19 -3.82
CA TYR A 105 16.44 11.58 -4.37
C TYR A 105 16.53 12.89 -5.15
N LEU A 106 17.27 13.88 -4.64
CA LEU A 106 17.50 15.15 -5.34
C LEU A 106 18.26 14.97 -6.66
N GLU A 107 19.16 13.99 -6.73
CA GLU A 107 19.85 13.63 -7.97
C GLU A 107 18.91 13.01 -9.00
N ALA A 108 17.96 12.17 -8.58
CA ALA A 108 16.91 11.69 -9.48
C ALA A 108 16.04 12.84 -10.00
N LEU A 109 15.65 13.75 -9.10
CA LEU A 109 14.83 14.90 -9.45
C LEU A 109 15.55 15.87 -10.40
N SER A 110 16.86 16.07 -10.26
CA SER A 110 17.58 16.96 -11.17
C SER A 110 17.50 16.47 -12.63
N ILE A 111 17.53 15.16 -12.84
CA ILE A 111 17.30 14.54 -14.15
C ILE A 111 15.88 14.84 -14.63
N VAL A 112 14.86 14.61 -13.81
CA VAL A 112 13.44 14.88 -14.14
C VAL A 112 13.22 16.35 -14.48
N THR A 113 13.79 17.28 -13.70
CA THR A 113 13.58 18.72 -13.89
C THR A 113 14.37 19.30 -15.06
N ALA A 114 15.48 18.66 -15.43
CA ALA A 114 16.26 19.01 -16.61
C ALA A 114 15.71 18.36 -17.89
N ALA A 115 15.00 17.24 -17.74
CA ALA A 115 14.41 16.49 -18.83
C ALA A 115 13.12 17.17 -19.32
N HIS A 116 13.17 17.73 -20.53
CA HIS A 116 12.03 18.23 -21.28
C HIS A 116 11.27 19.41 -20.61
N PRO A 117 10.35 20.11 -21.32
CA PRO A 117 9.61 21.21 -20.71
C PRO A 117 8.52 20.77 -19.71
N TRP A 118 8.26 19.46 -19.55
CA TRP A 118 7.09 18.92 -18.85
C TRP A 118 7.05 19.29 -17.37
N TRP A 119 8.17 19.17 -16.66
CA TRP A 119 8.24 19.57 -15.25
C TRP A 119 7.93 21.07 -15.07
N ASN A 120 8.57 21.93 -15.87
CA ASN A 120 8.45 23.37 -15.74
C ASN A 120 7.06 23.91 -16.13
N ARG A 121 6.32 23.20 -16.99
CA ARG A 121 4.94 23.57 -17.40
C ARG A 121 4.01 23.76 -16.22
N THR A 122 4.09 22.88 -15.22
CA THR A 122 3.18 22.85 -14.07
C THR A 122 3.90 23.01 -12.73
N GLN A 123 5.23 23.04 -12.75
CA GLN A 123 6.09 22.92 -11.57
C GLN A 123 5.79 21.64 -10.78
N GLY A 124 5.62 20.53 -11.51
CA GLY A 124 5.43 19.19 -10.96
C GLY A 124 4.02 18.84 -10.50
N ARG A 125 2.98 19.63 -10.81
CA ARG A 125 1.60 19.38 -10.34
C ARG A 125 0.92 18.19 -11.02
N ASP A 126 1.32 17.89 -12.25
CA ASP A 126 0.89 16.73 -13.04
C ASP A 126 1.87 15.55 -12.91
N HIS A 127 2.87 15.67 -12.02
CA HIS A 127 3.79 14.58 -11.68
C HIS A 127 3.30 13.86 -10.44
N PHE A 128 3.45 12.54 -10.43
CA PHE A 128 3.14 11.73 -9.27
C PHE A 128 4.26 10.79 -8.86
N PHE A 129 4.30 10.53 -7.55
CA PHE A 129 5.33 9.75 -6.87
C PHE A 129 4.68 8.71 -5.97
N VAL A 130 5.33 7.58 -5.77
CA VAL A 130 4.89 6.57 -4.80
C VAL A 130 5.71 6.71 -3.53
N PHE A 131 5.03 6.83 -2.39
CA PHE A 131 5.61 6.72 -1.06
C PHE A 131 4.95 5.55 -0.34
N ALA A 132 5.58 4.38 -0.40
CA ALA A 132 4.94 3.14 0.03
C ALA A 132 4.84 2.95 1.55
N GLY A 133 5.41 3.84 2.36
CA GLY A 133 5.46 3.73 3.81
C GLY A 133 4.94 4.96 4.56
N ALA A 134 4.73 4.79 5.86
CA ALA A 134 4.17 5.80 6.76
C ALA A 134 4.97 7.11 6.87
N ARG A 135 6.22 7.14 6.39
CA ARG A 135 7.03 8.38 6.35
C ARG A 135 6.55 9.33 5.25
N GLY A 136 5.83 8.82 4.26
CA GLY A 136 5.42 9.60 3.10
C GLY A 136 6.61 10.34 2.47
N PRO A 137 6.44 11.61 2.10
CA PRO A 137 7.50 12.39 1.49
C PRO A 137 8.66 12.75 2.44
N HIS A 138 8.51 12.60 3.77
CA HIS A 138 9.60 12.84 4.74
C HIS A 138 10.75 11.83 4.65
N ILE A 139 10.64 10.82 3.79
CA ILE A 139 11.73 9.92 3.46
C ILE A 139 12.98 10.66 2.94
N PHE A 140 12.80 11.85 2.37
CA PHE A 140 13.88 12.79 2.09
C PHE A 140 13.58 14.19 2.62
N LYS A 141 14.61 14.92 3.07
CA LYS A 141 14.47 16.18 3.81
C LYS A 141 13.90 17.32 2.97
N ASP A 142 14.30 17.44 1.71
CA ASP A 142 14.00 18.61 0.88
C ASP A 142 12.69 18.51 0.07
N TRP A 143 11.86 17.51 0.35
CA TRP A 143 10.61 17.25 -0.39
C TRP A 143 9.70 18.47 -0.49
N LYS A 144 9.59 19.28 0.57
CA LYS A 144 8.74 20.48 0.60
C LYS A 144 9.14 21.49 -0.47
N ARG A 145 10.43 21.58 -0.77
CA ARG A 145 10.97 22.49 -1.80
C ARG A 145 10.90 21.87 -3.18
N SER A 146 11.03 20.56 -3.27
CA SER A 146 11.19 19.89 -4.56
C SER A 146 9.89 19.37 -5.18
N ILE A 147 8.98 18.78 -4.40
CA ILE A 147 7.82 18.03 -4.93
C ILE A 147 6.50 18.31 -4.20
N LYS A 148 6.42 19.35 -3.36
CA LYS A 148 5.21 19.65 -2.55
C LYS A 148 3.92 19.77 -3.37
N LYS A 149 4.03 20.20 -4.62
CA LYS A 149 2.89 20.42 -5.53
C LYS A 149 2.44 19.14 -6.25
N SER A 150 3.27 18.11 -6.24
CA SER A 150 3.05 16.84 -6.94
C SER A 150 2.04 15.96 -6.20
N VAL A 151 1.49 14.99 -6.92
CA VAL A 151 0.56 13.98 -6.40
C VAL A 151 1.36 12.86 -5.74
N PHE A 152 0.93 12.43 -4.56
CA PHE A 152 1.52 11.30 -3.84
C PHE A 152 0.55 10.13 -3.82
N LEU A 153 1.03 8.97 -4.27
CA LEU A 153 0.36 7.69 -4.05
C LEU A 153 0.95 7.09 -2.77
N THR A 154 0.14 6.92 -1.74
CA THR A 154 0.61 6.50 -0.40
C THR A 154 -0.43 5.63 0.32
N PRO A 155 -0.04 4.63 1.13
CA PRO A 155 -0.97 3.97 2.03
C PRO A 155 -1.29 4.82 3.27
N GLU A 156 -0.56 5.91 3.49
CA GLU A 156 -0.79 6.85 4.59
C GLU A 156 -1.90 7.85 4.25
N GLY A 157 -3.12 7.55 4.65
CA GLY A 157 -4.29 8.42 4.53
C GLY A 157 -4.60 9.23 5.80
N ASP A 158 -3.63 9.47 6.70
CA ASP A 158 -3.85 10.25 7.91
C ASP A 158 -4.09 11.74 7.60
N ARG A 159 -5.34 12.18 7.69
CA ARG A 159 -5.79 13.56 7.45
C ARG A 159 -5.26 14.54 8.51
N SER A 160 -4.83 14.04 9.68
CA SER A 160 -4.16 14.86 10.71
C SER A 160 -2.74 15.26 10.29
N LEU A 161 -2.15 14.54 9.33
CA LEU A 161 -0.82 14.78 8.79
C LEU A 161 -0.90 15.58 7.47
N SER A 162 -1.56 16.74 7.49
CA SER A 162 -1.84 17.55 6.28
C SER A 162 -0.61 17.95 5.45
N GLU A 163 0.60 17.84 6.02
CA GLU A 163 1.85 18.04 5.30
C GLU A 163 2.32 16.78 4.55
N GLN A 164 2.02 15.59 5.05
CA GLN A 164 2.48 14.31 4.49
C GLN A 164 1.49 13.74 3.49
N PHE A 165 0.21 14.03 3.71
CA PHE A 165 -0.93 13.61 2.90
C PHE A 165 -1.91 14.78 2.77
N ASN A 166 -2.35 15.06 1.55
CA ASN A 166 -3.32 16.08 1.25
C ASN A 166 -4.46 15.51 0.41
N THR A 167 -5.65 15.44 1.01
CA THR A 167 -6.88 14.86 0.42
C THR A 167 -7.29 15.49 -0.92
N TRP A 168 -6.82 16.70 -1.24
CA TRP A 168 -7.16 17.39 -2.49
C TRP A 168 -6.31 16.95 -3.68
N LYS A 169 -5.16 16.31 -3.45
CA LYS A 169 -4.22 15.96 -4.53
C LYS A 169 -3.63 14.56 -4.42
N ASP A 170 -3.54 14.00 -3.22
CA ASP A 170 -2.91 12.72 -2.97
C ASP A 170 -3.94 11.60 -3.01
N VAL A 171 -3.50 10.39 -3.36
CA VAL A 171 -4.38 9.23 -3.52
C VAL A 171 -3.93 8.14 -2.57
N VAL A 172 -4.87 7.66 -1.76
CA VAL A 172 -4.62 6.54 -0.85
C VAL A 172 -4.64 5.24 -1.65
N ILE A 173 -3.54 4.48 -1.56
CA ILE A 173 -3.35 3.19 -2.23
C ILE A 173 -3.18 2.07 -1.20
N PRO A 174 -3.54 0.81 -1.52
CA PRO A 174 -3.25 -0.31 -0.64
C PRO A 174 -1.74 -0.57 -0.53
N GLY A 175 -1.30 -1.01 0.65
CA GLY A 175 0.03 -1.58 0.83
C GLY A 175 0.15 -2.94 0.11
N LEU A 176 1.38 -3.37 -0.17
CA LEU A 176 1.61 -4.68 -0.80
C LEU A 176 1.34 -5.79 0.21
N GLU A 177 0.47 -6.73 -0.14
CA GLU A 177 0.34 -7.99 0.59
C GLU A 177 1.32 -9.03 -0.01
N PRO A 178 2.45 -9.33 0.66
CA PRO A 178 3.46 -10.23 0.10
C PRO A 178 3.05 -11.71 0.18
N ASP A 179 2.04 -12.06 0.98
CA ASP A 179 1.57 -13.42 1.13
C ASP A 179 0.51 -13.77 0.07
N ALA A 180 0.97 -14.53 -0.93
CA ALA A 180 0.15 -14.95 -2.07
C ALA A 180 -1.14 -15.70 -1.69
N GLN A 181 -1.25 -16.27 -0.48
CA GLN A 181 -2.50 -16.92 -0.07
C GLN A 181 -3.67 -15.93 0.12
N PHE A 182 -3.39 -14.68 0.49
CA PHE A 182 -4.43 -13.65 0.58
C PHE A 182 -4.90 -13.21 -0.80
N THR A 183 -3.99 -13.08 -1.76
CA THR A 183 -4.28 -12.57 -3.10
C THR A 183 -4.78 -13.65 -4.07
N SER A 184 -4.43 -14.92 -3.87
CA SER A 184 -4.91 -16.04 -4.70
C SER A 184 -6.40 -16.35 -4.52
N GLY A 185 -7.03 -15.81 -3.48
CA GLY A 185 -8.39 -16.16 -3.08
C GLY A 185 -8.50 -17.51 -2.37
N SER A 186 -7.41 -18.26 -2.18
CA SER A 186 -7.43 -19.58 -1.52
C SER A 186 -7.87 -19.53 -0.05
N LEU A 187 -7.77 -18.36 0.58
CA LEU A 187 -8.22 -18.13 1.95
C LEU A 187 -9.68 -17.70 2.06
N ARG A 188 -10.36 -17.38 0.95
CA ARG A 188 -11.79 -17.11 0.99
C ARG A 188 -12.50 -18.39 1.43
N ALA A 189 -13.46 -18.26 2.33
CA ALA A 189 -14.23 -19.41 2.78
C ALA A 189 -14.89 -20.06 1.55
N THR A 190 -14.56 -21.33 1.29
CA THR A 190 -15.22 -22.12 0.25
C THR A 190 -16.65 -22.46 0.63
N ASP A 191 -16.92 -22.43 1.94
CA ASP A 191 -18.24 -22.57 2.54
C ASP A 191 -18.60 -21.26 3.26
N PRO A 192 -19.55 -20.46 2.74
CA PRO A 192 -20.03 -19.24 3.38
C PRO A 192 -20.60 -19.48 4.79
N ASP A 193 -21.09 -20.70 5.05
CA ASP A 193 -21.75 -21.11 6.29
C ASP A 193 -20.77 -21.73 7.29
N ALA A 194 -19.47 -21.79 6.95
CA ALA A 194 -18.45 -22.27 7.87
C ALA A 194 -18.49 -21.44 9.18
N PRO A 195 -18.62 -22.09 10.35
CA PRO A 195 -18.82 -21.37 11.60
C PRO A 195 -17.62 -20.48 11.92
N ARG A 196 -17.90 -19.20 12.18
CA ARG A 196 -16.93 -18.21 12.67
C ARG A 196 -17.04 -18.11 14.18
N ASP A 197 -16.25 -18.92 14.86
CA ASP A 197 -16.28 -19.09 16.31
C ASP A 197 -15.38 -18.10 17.08
N ILE A 198 -14.66 -17.23 16.38
CA ILE A 198 -13.99 -16.08 16.99
C ILE A 198 -14.83 -14.84 16.70
N PHE A 199 -15.36 -14.20 17.73
CA PHE A 199 -16.15 -12.98 17.59
C PHE A 199 -15.26 -11.81 17.15
N ALA A 200 -14.17 -11.52 17.87
CA ALA A 200 -13.26 -10.43 17.53
C ALA A 200 -11.78 -10.86 17.59
N TYR A 201 -10.99 -10.40 16.63
CA TYR A 201 -9.61 -10.87 16.45
C TYR A 201 -8.58 -9.77 16.21
N PHE A 202 -7.48 -9.87 16.94
CA PHE A 202 -6.23 -9.15 16.76
C PHE A 202 -5.06 -10.00 17.25
N ARG A 203 -4.07 -10.20 16.38
CA ARG A 203 -2.70 -10.56 16.75
C ARG A 203 -1.72 -9.62 16.10
N GLY A 204 -0.86 -9.00 16.91
CA GLY A 204 0.15 -8.05 16.45
C GLY A 204 0.81 -7.33 17.62
N THR A 205 1.81 -6.49 17.36
CA THR A 205 2.49 -5.72 18.40
C THR A 205 1.50 -4.90 19.25
N ILE A 206 1.51 -5.07 20.56
CA ILE A 206 0.73 -4.29 21.53
C ILE A 206 1.66 -3.33 22.25
N VAL A 207 2.75 -3.87 22.81
CA VAL A 207 3.80 -3.14 23.49
C VAL A 207 4.98 -2.96 22.54
N ASN A 208 5.41 -1.71 22.39
CA ASN A 208 6.56 -1.36 21.56
C ASN A 208 7.57 -0.57 22.40
N LYS A 209 8.83 -0.50 21.94
CA LYS A 209 9.89 0.34 22.55
C LYS A 209 9.48 1.81 22.74
N GLY A 210 8.55 2.32 21.94
CA GLY A 210 7.98 3.66 22.09
C GLY A 210 6.94 3.82 23.22
N GLY A 211 6.60 2.76 23.96
CA GLY A 211 5.60 2.80 25.03
C GLY A 211 4.23 3.27 24.52
N LYS A 212 3.58 4.16 25.26
CA LYS A 212 2.25 4.72 24.91
C LYS A 212 2.26 5.57 23.63
N SER A 213 3.42 6.04 23.17
CA SER A 213 3.51 6.76 21.89
C SER A 213 3.17 5.85 20.71
N TYR A 214 3.52 4.55 20.82
CA TYR A 214 3.04 3.56 19.86
C TYR A 214 1.54 3.35 20.02
N SER A 215 0.81 3.32 18.90
CA SER A 215 -0.66 3.20 18.89
C SER A 215 -1.41 4.31 19.64
N ARG A 216 -0.75 5.38 20.11
CA ARG A 216 -1.34 6.36 21.04
C ARG A 216 -1.95 5.68 22.29
N GLY A 217 -1.40 4.53 22.68
CA GLY A 217 -1.84 3.75 23.84
C GLY A 217 -3.09 2.89 23.63
N ILE A 218 -3.79 2.97 22.48
CA ILE A 218 -5.06 2.25 22.30
C ILE A 218 -4.90 0.74 22.38
N ARG A 219 -3.81 0.17 21.85
CA ARG A 219 -3.61 -1.28 21.88
C ARG A 219 -3.41 -1.80 23.30
N ILE A 220 -2.75 -1.03 24.17
CA ILE A 220 -2.56 -1.39 25.58
C ILE A 220 -3.90 -1.33 26.32
N ALA A 221 -4.70 -0.29 26.09
CA ALA A 221 -6.03 -0.18 26.68
C ALA A 221 -6.95 -1.34 26.24
N MET A 222 -6.98 -1.64 24.93
CA MET A 222 -7.74 -2.78 24.40
C MET A 222 -7.27 -4.12 24.98
N GLU A 223 -5.97 -4.33 25.16
CA GLU A 223 -5.47 -5.56 25.78
C GLU A 223 -5.96 -5.70 27.22
N GLN A 224 -6.04 -4.60 27.98
CA GLN A 224 -6.54 -4.62 29.35
C GLN A 224 -8.04 -4.95 29.41
N GLU A 225 -8.84 -4.32 28.55
CA GLU A 225 -10.30 -4.47 28.53
C GLU A 225 -10.78 -5.79 27.90
N LEU A 226 -10.08 -6.29 26.88
CA LEU A 226 -10.48 -7.50 26.15
C LEU A 226 -9.87 -8.78 26.73
N ARG A 227 -9.05 -8.68 27.78
CA ARG A 227 -8.42 -9.84 28.40
C ARG A 227 -9.47 -10.75 29.03
N GLY A 228 -9.48 -12.01 28.58
CA GLY A 228 -10.37 -13.04 29.13
C GLY A 228 -11.83 -12.91 28.67
N VAL A 229 -12.14 -12.00 27.76
CA VAL A 229 -13.45 -11.94 27.11
C VAL A 229 -13.62 -13.17 26.22
N SER A 230 -14.73 -13.89 26.40
CA SER A 230 -15.06 -15.08 25.60
C SER A 230 -15.12 -14.74 24.11
N ASP A 231 -14.60 -15.65 23.28
CA ASP A 231 -14.57 -15.55 21.81
C ASP A 231 -13.82 -14.34 21.26
N VAL A 232 -13.02 -13.65 22.09
CA VAL A 232 -12.15 -12.54 21.67
C VAL A 232 -10.69 -12.94 21.77
N VAL A 233 -9.96 -12.76 20.67
CA VAL A 233 -8.50 -12.88 20.64
C VAL A 233 -7.92 -11.48 20.46
N PHE A 234 -7.26 -10.97 21.49
CA PHE A 234 -6.50 -9.72 21.41
C PHE A 234 -5.14 -9.92 22.09
N THR A 235 -4.12 -10.30 21.33
CA THR A 235 -2.80 -10.63 21.90
C THR A 235 -1.64 -10.16 21.04
N GLU A 236 -0.43 -10.22 21.60
CA GLU A 236 0.79 -10.17 20.79
C GLU A 236 0.95 -11.38 19.86
N GLU A 237 1.87 -11.27 18.91
CA GLU A 237 2.35 -12.41 18.14
C GLU A 237 3.05 -13.39 19.07
N ILE A 238 2.71 -14.67 18.96
CA ILE A 238 3.29 -15.74 19.77
C ILE A 238 4.00 -16.75 18.87
N PRO A 239 5.15 -17.32 19.28
CA PRO A 239 5.88 -18.30 18.45
C PRO A 239 5.04 -19.51 18.04
N ALA A 240 4.08 -19.92 18.88
CA ALA A 240 3.18 -21.04 18.62
C ALA A 240 2.16 -20.76 17.49
N CYS A 241 1.91 -19.49 17.16
CA CYS A 241 0.98 -19.08 16.12
C CYS A 241 1.73 -18.40 14.97
N GLY A 242 2.28 -19.22 14.07
CA GLY A 242 2.90 -18.75 12.83
C GLY A 242 1.87 -18.31 11.78
N ARG A 243 2.33 -18.11 10.53
CA ARG A 243 1.52 -17.61 9.41
C ARG A 243 0.24 -18.43 9.16
N ASP A 244 0.32 -19.75 9.17
CA ASP A 244 -0.86 -20.60 8.93
C ASP A 244 -1.89 -20.51 10.05
N CYS A 245 -1.43 -20.40 11.29
CA CYS A 245 -2.30 -20.15 12.43
C CYS A 245 -3.00 -18.79 12.30
N TYR A 246 -2.26 -17.73 12.00
CA TYR A 246 -2.80 -16.38 11.78
C TYR A 246 -3.87 -16.35 10.68
N ARG A 247 -3.59 -16.94 9.51
CA ARG A 247 -4.56 -17.05 8.40
C ARG A 247 -5.83 -17.78 8.82
N ARG A 248 -5.68 -18.89 9.54
CA ARG A 248 -6.81 -19.72 10.00
C ARG A 248 -7.66 -18.97 11.02
N GLU A 249 -7.06 -18.27 11.98
CA GLU A 249 -7.80 -17.49 12.96
C GLU A 249 -8.50 -16.30 12.32
N LEU A 250 -7.83 -15.55 11.43
CA LEU A 250 -8.47 -14.50 10.63
C LEU A 250 -9.71 -15.02 9.89
N ARG A 251 -9.62 -16.20 9.26
CA ARG A 251 -10.74 -16.85 8.55
C ARG A 251 -11.88 -17.27 9.47
N ARG A 252 -11.60 -17.64 10.71
CA ARG A 252 -12.58 -18.02 11.73
C ARG A 252 -13.19 -16.83 12.47
N SER A 253 -12.71 -15.62 12.19
CA SER A 253 -13.11 -14.41 12.90
C SER A 253 -14.29 -13.72 12.21
N GLN A 254 -15.23 -13.20 13.00
CA GLN A 254 -16.32 -12.35 12.51
C GLN A 254 -15.82 -10.92 12.29
N PHE A 255 -15.21 -10.34 13.33
CA PHE A 255 -14.65 -8.99 13.31
C PHE A 255 -13.12 -9.01 13.47
N CYS A 256 -12.41 -8.37 12.54
CA CYS A 256 -10.96 -8.25 12.56
C CYS A 256 -10.57 -6.85 12.97
N LEU A 257 -10.11 -6.71 14.20
CA LEU A 257 -9.78 -5.43 14.81
C LEU A 257 -8.51 -4.86 14.18
N CYS A 258 -8.58 -3.64 13.69
CA CYS A 258 -7.50 -2.92 13.02
C CYS A 258 -7.13 -1.65 13.79
N PRO A 259 -6.63 -1.76 15.04
CA PRO A 259 -6.16 -0.60 15.77
C PRO A 259 -4.88 -0.04 15.19
N ARG A 260 -4.79 1.30 15.16
CA ARG A 260 -3.60 2.03 14.69
C ARG A 260 -2.30 1.54 15.34
N GLY A 261 -1.20 1.65 14.60
CA GLY A 261 0.15 1.37 15.08
C GLY A 261 0.93 2.68 15.24
N TRP A 262 2.05 2.78 14.53
CA TRP A 262 2.74 4.07 14.38
C TRP A 262 1.88 5.04 13.56
N SER A 263 1.34 4.54 12.44
CA SER A 263 0.36 5.18 11.59
C SER A 263 -1.04 4.57 11.77
N PRO A 264 -2.10 5.26 11.32
CA PRO A 264 -3.45 4.71 11.31
C PRO A 264 -3.65 3.60 10.26
N TRP A 265 -2.86 3.55 9.19
CA TRP A 265 -2.97 2.51 8.17
C TRP A 265 -2.39 1.16 8.61
N THR A 266 -2.95 0.06 8.10
CA THR A 266 -2.44 -1.31 8.34
C THR A 266 -2.84 -2.27 7.23
N LEU A 267 -1.94 -3.20 6.87
CA LEU A 267 -2.28 -4.31 5.96
C LEU A 267 -3.42 -5.19 6.48
N ARG A 268 -3.62 -5.24 7.81
CA ARG A 268 -4.65 -6.09 8.42
C ARG A 268 -6.06 -5.79 7.90
N ALA A 269 -6.36 -4.51 7.62
CA ALA A 269 -7.67 -4.13 7.07
C ALA A 269 -7.91 -4.84 5.73
N TYR A 270 -6.91 -4.86 4.84
CA TYR A 270 -6.99 -5.56 3.55
C TYR A 270 -7.00 -7.08 3.72
N GLN A 271 -6.17 -7.62 4.61
CA GLN A 271 -6.15 -9.06 4.92
C GLN A 271 -7.51 -9.56 5.42
N ALA A 272 -8.17 -8.80 6.31
CA ALA A 272 -9.50 -9.10 6.81
C ALA A 272 -10.52 -9.19 5.66
N MET A 273 -10.55 -8.17 4.79
CA MET A 273 -11.42 -8.17 3.61
C MET A 273 -11.14 -9.36 2.69
N MET A 274 -9.86 -9.68 2.43
CA MET A 274 -9.46 -10.78 1.56
C MET A 274 -9.91 -12.16 2.05
N VAL A 275 -10.13 -12.33 3.36
CA VAL A 275 -10.62 -13.60 3.96
C VAL A 275 -12.09 -13.55 4.40
N GLY A 276 -12.80 -12.46 4.10
CA GLY A 276 -14.20 -12.26 4.47
C GLY A 276 -14.43 -12.03 5.97
N CYS A 277 -13.42 -11.56 6.70
CA CYS A 277 -13.58 -11.07 8.07
C CYS A 277 -13.92 -9.57 8.02
N VAL A 278 -14.89 -9.10 8.79
CA VAL A 278 -15.31 -7.69 8.78
C VAL A 278 -14.21 -6.83 9.42
N PRO A 279 -13.51 -5.95 8.68
CA PRO A 279 -12.49 -5.09 9.27
C PRO A 279 -13.14 -4.04 10.19
N VAL A 280 -12.66 -3.94 11.43
CA VAL A 280 -13.06 -2.89 12.38
C VAL A 280 -11.90 -1.92 12.52
N ILE A 281 -12.00 -0.77 11.86
CA ILE A 281 -10.96 0.26 11.84
C ILE A 281 -11.00 1.03 13.17
N ILE A 282 -9.89 1.03 13.91
CA ILE A 282 -9.75 1.73 15.19
C ILE A 282 -8.61 2.73 15.06
N ALA A 283 -8.91 3.79 14.32
CA ALA A 283 -8.01 4.90 14.03
C ALA A 283 -8.85 6.12 13.64
N ASP A 284 -8.52 7.28 14.18
CA ASP A 284 -9.18 8.54 13.83
C ASP A 284 -8.55 9.15 12.58
N GLU A 285 -9.31 10.02 11.91
CA GLU A 285 -8.83 10.90 10.83
C GLU A 285 -8.14 10.17 9.66
N ILE A 286 -8.48 8.91 9.42
CA ILE A 286 -7.98 8.14 8.27
C ILE A 286 -8.90 8.30 7.06
N GLU A 287 -8.30 8.27 5.87
CA GLU A 287 -8.92 8.00 4.56
C GLU A 287 -8.43 6.64 4.05
N LEU A 288 -9.34 5.79 3.58
CA LEU A 288 -9.04 4.46 3.04
C LEU A 288 -9.08 4.45 1.51
N PRO A 289 -8.32 3.56 0.85
CA PRO A 289 -8.48 3.35 -0.58
C PRO A 289 -9.93 3.04 -0.92
N TYR A 290 -10.43 3.69 -1.96
CA TYR A 290 -11.77 3.49 -2.52
C TYR A 290 -12.94 3.91 -1.62
N GLU A 291 -12.73 4.61 -0.51
CA GLU A 291 -13.82 4.98 0.41
C GLU A 291 -14.89 5.89 -0.22
N ASN A 292 -14.53 6.64 -1.26
CA ASN A 292 -15.42 7.58 -1.96
C ASN A 292 -16.03 7.01 -3.25
N VAL A 293 -15.79 5.74 -3.59
CA VAL A 293 -16.20 5.12 -4.87
C VAL A 293 -16.93 3.78 -4.71
N LEU A 294 -17.12 3.29 -3.48
CA LEU A 294 -17.89 2.09 -3.14
C LEU A 294 -19.22 2.47 -2.48
#